data_AF-A0A3B9T1H5-F1
#
_entry.id   AF-A0A3B9T1H5-F1
#
_cell.length_a   1.000
_cell.length_b   1.000
_cell.length_c   1.000
_cell.angle_alpha   90.00
_cell.angle_beta   90.00
_cell.angle_gamma   90.00
#
_symmetry.space_group_name_H-M   'P 1'
#
loop_
_entity.id
_entity.type
_entity.pdbx_description
1 polymer ?
#
loop_
_entity_poly.entity_id
_entity_poly.type
_entity_poly.pdbx_seq_one_letter_code
_entity_poly.pdbx_strand_id
1 'polypeptide(L)'
;MKLLEAAAKAANKLLMVFVVILSLILFTYSVYVLYDVLYTEKNAFISYDLLQYRPDVNSKTEDGKPDFAELLKLNPDTVGWLEIYDTNICYPIVQGSDDLEYAGKDVYGYSSLTGSIYLSSENQSAFDDWYNLIYGHHMDNGAMFGDLEKYRDKNYFYSHQKGILQTLDGNYELTITACVVTNSYEDIIYTVGSKEASQYGELHDYIKENSVLLDENNDIPLLGDTTKILAFSTCEAASTNGRLVLFADAEKVDGPIETPASKQNTPSTLRRAIGHLSNESHWAFLNLICVLLTFLIFLPLFFLRRKYRQLRYTKKTAAELDEILGRKECPLADDERERFEDYSSKFKRFRRKMDVGILAELLLTIAAVIVFLLTENITKPMVIRDQWTWLMLLIGYAALLADFIFFRYRGKRITEEDRERIGQLKENQS
;
A
#
# COMPACT_ATOMS: atom_id res chain seq x y z
N MET A 1 50.07 -10.55 17.60
CA MET A 1 49.44 -10.49 16.26
C MET A 1 48.29 -11.48 16.06
N LYS A 2 48.45 -12.79 16.32
CA LYS A 2 47.38 -13.79 16.09
C LYS A 2 46.08 -13.57 16.88
N LEU A 3 46.17 -13.14 18.14
CA LEU A 3 45.00 -12.80 18.99
C LEU A 3 44.19 -11.63 18.43
N LEU A 4 44.87 -10.60 17.94
CA LEU A 4 44.26 -9.38 17.39
C LEU A 4 43.54 -9.69 16.05
N GLU A 5 44.12 -10.58 15.24
CA GLU A 5 43.50 -11.05 14.00
C GLU A 5 42.29 -11.96 14.25
N ALA A 6 42.34 -12.79 15.30
CA ALA A 6 41.20 -13.62 15.72
C ALA A 6 40.05 -12.77 16.26
N ALA A 7 40.36 -11.77 17.08
CA ALA A 7 39.38 -10.82 17.61
C ALA A 7 38.69 -10.02 16.48
N ALA A 8 39.45 -9.52 15.50
CA ALA A 8 38.87 -8.81 14.34
C ALA A 8 37.98 -9.71 13.47
N LYS A 9 38.36 -10.99 13.29
CA LYS A 9 37.52 -11.97 12.57
C LYS A 9 36.23 -12.28 13.32
N ALA A 10 36.30 -12.41 14.65
CA ALA A 10 35.15 -12.65 15.51
C ALA A 10 34.20 -11.45 15.51
N ALA A 11 34.72 -10.23 15.71
CA ALA A 11 33.94 -9.00 15.68
C ALA A 11 33.22 -8.80 14.33
N ASN A 12 33.91 -9.05 13.21
CA ASN A 12 33.30 -8.97 11.89
C ASN A 12 32.25 -10.06 11.66
N LYS A 13 32.41 -11.27 12.24
CA LYS A 13 31.39 -12.31 12.18
C LYS A 13 30.16 -11.91 13.00
N LEU A 14 30.37 -11.31 14.17
CA LEU A 14 29.32 -10.82 15.05
C LEU A 14 28.53 -9.67 14.42
N LEU A 15 29.23 -8.70 13.81
CA LEU A 15 28.61 -7.61 13.05
C LEU A 15 27.78 -8.13 11.89
N MET A 16 28.26 -9.12 11.13
CA MET A 16 27.47 -9.74 10.05
C MET A 16 26.21 -10.43 10.57
N VAL A 17 26.31 -11.18 11.67
CA VAL A 17 25.15 -11.84 12.28
C VAL A 17 24.13 -10.79 12.75
N PHE A 18 24.61 -9.71 13.38
CA PHE A 18 23.76 -8.61 13.81
C PHE A 18 23.03 -7.94 12.62
N VAL A 19 23.76 -7.63 11.56
CA VAL A 19 23.19 -7.01 10.36
C VAL A 19 22.14 -7.91 9.70
N VAL A 20 22.39 -9.23 9.61
CA VAL A 20 21.40 -10.19 9.07
C VAL A 20 20.15 -10.27 9.96
N ILE A 21 20.31 -10.29 11.29
CA ILE A 21 19.17 -10.31 12.22
C ILE A 21 18.33 -9.03 12.08
N LEU A 22 18.99 -7.86 12.04
CA LEU A 22 18.30 -6.59 11.88
C LEU A 22 17.52 -6.54 10.56
N SER A 23 18.10 -7.02 9.46
CA SER A 23 17.41 -7.11 8.18
C SER A 23 16.23 -8.07 8.19
N LEU A 24 16.34 -9.21 8.89
CA LEU A 24 15.22 -10.13 9.05
C LEU A 24 14.06 -9.48 9.81
N ILE A 25 14.37 -8.72 10.87
CA ILE A 25 13.36 -7.98 11.65
C ILE A 25 12.65 -6.95 10.76
N LEU A 26 13.41 -6.15 10.01
CA LEU A 26 12.84 -5.16 9.08
C LEU A 26 12.00 -5.82 8.00
N PHE A 27 12.45 -6.95 7.44
CA PHE A 27 11.68 -7.72 6.46
C PHE A 27 10.36 -8.25 7.04
N THR A 28 10.40 -8.86 8.23
CA THR A 28 9.18 -9.34 8.90
C THR A 28 8.22 -8.20 9.23
N TYR A 29 8.74 -7.02 9.61
CA TYR A 29 7.93 -5.83 9.83
C TYR A 29 7.29 -5.33 8.53
N SER A 30 8.03 -5.28 7.42
CA SER A 30 7.47 -4.94 6.10
C SER A 30 6.39 -5.92 5.65
N VAL A 31 6.57 -7.23 5.88
CA VAL A 31 5.55 -8.25 5.58
C VAL A 31 4.32 -8.06 6.46
N TYR A 32 4.50 -7.75 7.74
CA TYR A 32 3.40 -7.44 8.67
C TYR A 32 2.61 -6.21 8.22
N VAL A 33 3.29 -5.09 7.92
CA VAL A 33 2.64 -3.86 7.42
C VAL A 33 1.88 -4.14 6.12
N LEU A 34 2.46 -4.93 5.22
CA LEU A 34 1.79 -5.31 3.97
C LEU A 34 0.53 -6.16 4.24
N TYR A 35 0.60 -7.12 5.17
CA TYR A 35 -0.56 -7.91 5.57
C TYR A 35 -1.64 -7.02 6.19
N ASP A 36 -1.27 -6.09 7.05
CA ASP A 36 -2.16 -5.17 7.76
C ASP A 36 -2.93 -4.25 6.78
N VAL A 37 -2.22 -3.68 5.80
CA VAL A 37 -2.84 -2.88 4.72
C VAL A 37 -3.79 -3.73 3.89
N LEU A 38 -3.38 -4.93 3.46
CA LEU A 38 -4.23 -5.82 2.67
C LEU A 38 -5.46 -6.31 3.45
N TYR A 39 -5.32 -6.51 4.76
CA TYR A 39 -6.41 -6.91 5.63
C TYR A 39 -7.41 -5.77 5.80
N THR A 40 -6.93 -4.55 6.08
CA THR A 40 -7.76 -3.36 6.26
C THR A 40 -8.53 -3.02 4.98
N GLU A 41 -7.87 -3.00 3.81
CA GLU A 41 -8.51 -2.75 2.52
C GLU A 41 -9.63 -3.74 2.20
N LYS A 42 -9.41 -5.04 2.47
CA LYS A 42 -10.42 -6.09 2.23
C LYS A 42 -11.66 -5.92 3.11
N ASN A 43 -11.51 -5.36 4.30
CA ASN A 43 -12.60 -5.16 5.25
C ASN A 43 -13.21 -3.76 5.15
N ALA A 44 -12.59 -2.84 4.41
CA ALA A 44 -13.10 -1.49 4.18
C ALA A 44 -14.16 -1.46 3.07
N PHE A 45 -13.95 -2.24 2.01
CA PHE A 45 -14.96 -2.46 1.00
C PHE A 45 -15.90 -3.58 1.43
N ILE A 46 -17.14 -3.51 0.94
CA ILE A 46 -18.08 -4.60 1.18
C ILE A 46 -17.63 -5.89 0.52
N SER A 47 -17.63 -6.95 1.32
CA SER A 47 -17.29 -8.28 0.84
C SER A 47 -18.38 -8.77 -0.12
N TYR A 48 -17.98 -9.59 -1.09
CA TYR A 48 -18.92 -10.29 -1.96
C TYR A 48 -19.97 -11.07 -1.15
N ASP A 49 -19.55 -11.64 -0.02
CA ASP A 49 -20.40 -12.35 0.92
C ASP A 49 -21.46 -11.45 1.60
N LEU A 50 -21.27 -10.13 1.65
CA LEU A 50 -22.30 -9.20 2.13
C LEU A 50 -23.24 -8.73 1.02
N LEU A 51 -22.72 -8.54 -0.20
CA LEU A 51 -23.54 -8.12 -1.34
C LEU A 51 -24.63 -9.14 -1.70
N GLN A 52 -24.42 -10.43 -1.42
CA GLN A 52 -25.43 -11.46 -1.65
C GLN A 52 -26.69 -11.25 -0.80
N TYR A 53 -26.56 -10.54 0.33
CA TYR A 53 -27.66 -10.22 1.23
C TYR A 53 -28.30 -8.85 0.95
N ARG A 54 -27.85 -8.14 -0.10
CA ARG A 54 -28.46 -6.89 -0.53
C ARG A 54 -29.93 -7.16 -0.91
N PRO A 55 -30.91 -6.49 -0.27
CA PRO A 55 -32.31 -6.69 -0.58
C PRO A 55 -32.60 -6.35 -2.04
N ASP A 56 -33.25 -7.24 -2.78
CA ASP A 56 -33.71 -6.90 -4.13
C ASP A 56 -34.81 -5.84 -4.01
N VAL A 57 -34.55 -4.70 -4.64
CA VAL A 57 -35.39 -3.50 -4.62
C VAL A 57 -36.82 -3.78 -5.08
N ASN A 58 -36.99 -4.76 -5.97
CA ASN A 58 -38.31 -5.16 -6.50
C ASN A 58 -38.86 -6.43 -5.83
N SER A 59 -38.07 -7.13 -5.02
CA SER A 59 -38.56 -8.22 -4.19
C SER A 59 -39.26 -7.64 -2.97
N LYS A 60 -40.54 -8.00 -2.81
CA LYS A 60 -41.34 -7.58 -1.67
C LYS A 60 -41.77 -8.81 -0.88
N THR A 61 -41.76 -8.71 0.45
CA THR A 61 -42.41 -9.69 1.32
C THR A 61 -43.92 -9.70 1.08
N GLU A 62 -44.66 -10.63 1.68
CA GLU A 62 -46.13 -10.69 1.58
C GLU A 62 -46.80 -9.36 1.98
N ASP A 63 -46.14 -8.57 2.85
CA ASP A 63 -46.59 -7.26 3.32
C ASP A 63 -46.10 -6.07 2.47
N GLY A 64 -45.40 -6.31 1.36
CA GLY A 64 -44.94 -5.26 0.45
C GLY A 64 -43.62 -4.59 0.82
N LYS A 65 -42.89 -5.10 1.82
CA LYS A 65 -41.66 -4.51 2.38
C LYS A 65 -40.38 -5.16 1.82
N PRO A 66 -39.22 -4.48 1.88
CA PRO A 66 -37.95 -5.10 1.48
C PRO A 66 -37.58 -6.31 2.36
N ASP A 67 -37.00 -7.35 1.76
CA ASP A 67 -36.59 -8.54 2.51
C ASP A 67 -35.21 -8.36 3.18
N PHE A 68 -35.23 -8.20 4.49
CA PHE A 68 -34.04 -8.12 5.34
C PHE A 68 -33.82 -9.37 6.21
N ALA A 69 -34.60 -10.45 6.00
CA ALA A 69 -34.62 -11.58 6.94
C ALA A 69 -33.26 -12.27 7.11
N GLU A 70 -32.45 -12.36 6.05
CA GLU A 70 -31.11 -12.95 6.13
C GLU A 70 -30.10 -12.00 6.78
N LEU A 71 -30.17 -10.69 6.49
CA LEU A 71 -29.33 -9.68 7.13
C LEU A 71 -29.61 -9.58 8.64
N LEU A 72 -30.88 -9.62 9.05
CA LEU A 72 -31.26 -9.57 10.46
C LEU A 72 -30.83 -10.82 11.23
N LYS A 73 -30.70 -11.98 10.57
CA LYS A 73 -30.11 -13.19 11.17
C LYS A 73 -28.61 -13.04 11.38
N LEU A 74 -27.95 -12.29 10.50
CA LEU A 74 -26.52 -12.02 10.57
C LEU A 74 -26.21 -11.02 11.68
N ASN A 75 -26.96 -9.92 11.72
CA ASN A 75 -26.91 -8.92 12.76
C ASN A 75 -28.30 -8.29 13.00
N PRO A 76 -28.90 -8.47 14.19
CA PRO A 76 -30.20 -7.90 14.53
C PRO A 76 -30.21 -6.38 14.57
N ASP A 77 -29.05 -5.73 14.66
CA ASP A 77 -28.92 -4.27 14.69
C ASP A 77 -29.01 -3.63 13.29
N THR A 78 -29.24 -4.43 12.24
CA THR A 78 -29.42 -3.93 10.87
C THR A 78 -30.73 -3.15 10.76
N VAL A 79 -30.65 -1.89 10.34
CA VAL A 79 -31.80 -0.98 10.18
C VAL A 79 -32.09 -0.61 8.72
N GLY A 80 -31.16 -0.88 7.80
CA GLY A 80 -31.40 -0.62 6.38
C GLY A 80 -30.23 -0.96 5.47
N TRP A 81 -30.32 -0.51 4.23
CA TRP A 81 -29.30 -0.62 3.19
C TRP A 81 -29.21 0.69 2.40
N LEU A 82 -28.03 1.28 2.35
CA LEU A 82 -27.73 2.50 1.60
C LEU A 82 -26.99 2.16 0.32
N GLU A 83 -27.44 2.71 -0.81
CA GLU A 83 -26.65 2.71 -2.04
C GLU A 83 -26.72 4.07 -2.73
N ILE A 84 -25.56 4.64 -3.08
CA ILE A 84 -25.48 5.79 -3.96
C ILE A 84 -24.96 5.30 -5.31
N TYR A 85 -25.73 5.53 -6.37
CA TYR A 85 -25.45 4.96 -7.68
C TYR A 85 -24.15 5.48 -8.28
N ASP A 86 -23.49 4.61 -9.04
CA ASP A 86 -22.20 4.87 -9.69
C ASP A 86 -21.05 5.25 -8.71
N THR A 87 -21.22 4.99 -7.41
CA THR A 87 -20.19 5.10 -6.36
C THR A 87 -19.87 3.74 -5.72
N ASN A 88 -18.87 3.69 -4.84
CA ASN A 88 -18.59 2.53 -4.00
C ASN A 88 -19.49 2.43 -2.76
N ILE A 89 -20.40 3.40 -2.56
CA ILE A 89 -21.32 3.43 -1.41
C ILE A 89 -22.48 2.47 -1.68
N CYS A 90 -22.39 1.27 -1.11
CA CYS A 90 -23.42 0.24 -1.23
C CYS A 90 -23.40 -0.66 0.01
N TYR A 91 -23.82 -0.14 1.17
CA TYR A 91 -23.62 -0.74 2.49
C TYR A 91 -24.89 -1.02 3.28
N PRO A 92 -24.95 -2.09 4.10
CA PRO A 92 -25.95 -2.22 5.13
C PRO A 92 -25.72 -1.14 6.18
N ILE A 93 -26.81 -0.66 6.76
CA ILE A 93 -26.82 0.32 7.83
C ILE A 93 -27.19 -0.43 9.10
N VAL A 94 -26.37 -0.27 10.13
CA VAL A 94 -26.60 -0.79 11.48
C VAL A 94 -26.85 0.35 12.45
N GLN A 95 -27.43 0.07 13.61
CA GLN A 95 -27.61 1.06 14.66
C GLN A 95 -27.18 0.49 16.01
N GLY A 96 -26.27 1.19 16.68
CA GLY A 96 -25.77 0.81 17.99
C GLY A 96 -26.61 1.38 19.11
N SER A 97 -26.25 0.99 20.33
CA SER A 97 -26.77 1.61 21.56
C SER A 97 -26.25 3.04 21.77
N ASP A 98 -25.12 3.39 21.15
CA ASP A 98 -24.53 4.72 21.07
C ASP A 98 -23.82 4.96 19.71
N ASP A 99 -23.40 6.20 19.45
CA ASP A 99 -22.73 6.60 18.20
C ASP A 99 -21.25 6.16 18.12
N LEU A 100 -20.74 5.41 19.10
CA LEU A 100 -19.36 4.91 19.16
C LEU A 100 -19.27 3.40 18.87
N GLU A 101 -20.33 2.65 19.15
CA GLU A 101 -20.36 1.19 19.07
C GLU A 101 -19.95 0.67 17.69
N TYR A 102 -20.57 1.17 16.62
CA TYR A 102 -20.31 0.75 15.25
C TYR A 102 -19.21 1.56 14.54
N ALA A 103 -18.63 2.55 15.23
CA ALA A 103 -17.38 3.17 14.78
C ALA A 103 -16.19 2.18 14.87
N GLY A 104 -16.25 1.19 15.78
CA GLY A 104 -15.21 0.18 15.98
C GLY A 104 -15.64 -1.26 15.73
N LYS A 105 -16.82 -1.47 15.12
CA LYS A 105 -17.38 -2.78 14.80
C LYS A 105 -17.79 -2.91 13.35
N ASP A 106 -17.56 -4.08 12.76
CA ASP A 106 -18.11 -4.43 11.45
C ASP A 106 -19.61 -4.77 11.54
N VAL A 107 -20.23 -4.97 10.37
CA VAL A 107 -21.65 -5.31 10.25
C VAL A 107 -22.02 -6.63 10.93
N TYR A 108 -21.05 -7.51 11.21
CA TYR A 108 -21.27 -8.77 11.91
C TYR A 108 -21.20 -8.60 13.44
N GLY A 109 -20.90 -7.39 13.93
CA GLY A 109 -20.75 -7.07 15.34
C GLY A 109 -19.36 -7.37 15.92
N TYR A 110 -18.37 -7.74 15.11
CA TYR A 110 -17.00 -7.98 15.54
C TYR A 110 -16.16 -6.70 15.48
N SER A 111 -15.12 -6.62 16.31
CA SER A 111 -14.24 -5.45 16.30
C SER A 111 -13.54 -5.29 14.95
N SER A 112 -13.62 -4.09 14.37
CA SER A 112 -13.02 -3.74 13.10
C SER A 112 -12.41 -2.34 13.15
N LEU A 113 -11.27 -2.17 12.47
CA LEU A 113 -10.64 -0.85 12.27
C LEU A 113 -11.42 0.02 11.28
N THR A 114 -12.20 -0.60 10.39
CA THR A 114 -12.96 0.09 9.34
C THR A 114 -14.38 0.47 9.77
N GLY A 115 -14.84 -0.07 10.91
CA GLY A 115 -16.19 0.15 11.43
C GLY A 115 -17.30 -0.34 10.48
N SER A 116 -18.46 0.30 10.58
CA SER A 116 -19.62 0.08 9.71
C SER A 116 -20.20 1.42 9.23
N ILE A 117 -21.16 1.37 8.31
CA ILE A 117 -22.06 2.49 8.07
C ILE A 117 -23.19 2.37 9.07
N TYR A 118 -23.43 3.41 9.87
CA TYR A 118 -24.37 3.33 10.98
C TYR A 118 -25.23 4.58 11.13
N LEU A 119 -26.50 4.38 11.50
CA LEU A 119 -27.44 5.44 11.85
C LEU A 119 -27.12 5.94 13.27
N SER A 120 -27.26 7.24 13.52
CA SER A 120 -27.17 7.78 14.88
C SER A 120 -28.14 7.07 15.82
N SER A 121 -27.67 6.70 17.00
CA SER A 121 -28.43 6.09 18.09
C SER A 121 -29.57 6.97 18.62
N GLU A 122 -29.51 8.28 18.38
CA GLU A 122 -30.58 9.23 18.73
C GLU A 122 -31.71 9.27 17.69
N ASN A 123 -31.47 8.76 16.47
CA ASN A 123 -32.50 8.63 15.45
C ASN A 123 -33.38 7.39 15.66
N GLN A 124 -34.60 7.43 15.16
CA GLN A 124 -35.48 6.26 15.10
C GLN A 124 -34.99 5.26 14.05
N SER A 125 -34.87 3.98 14.42
CA SER A 125 -34.40 2.89 13.55
C SER A 125 -35.22 2.70 12.27
N ALA A 126 -36.49 3.13 12.28
CA ALA A 126 -37.39 3.12 11.13
C ALA A 126 -37.11 4.26 10.12
N PHE A 127 -36.13 5.13 10.41
CA PHE A 127 -35.82 6.36 9.69
C PHE A 127 -36.97 7.38 9.70
N ASP A 128 -37.86 7.37 10.71
CA ASP A 128 -39.07 8.21 10.74
C ASP A 128 -38.86 9.67 11.13
N ASP A 129 -37.64 10.02 11.55
CA ASP A 129 -37.30 11.41 11.80
C ASP A 129 -37.22 12.19 10.49
N TRP A 130 -37.50 13.51 10.56
CA TRP A 130 -37.37 14.40 9.42
C TRP A 130 -35.91 14.57 8.97
N TYR A 131 -34.97 14.40 9.92
CA TYR A 131 -33.52 14.46 9.70
C TYR A 131 -32.86 13.22 10.30
N ASN A 132 -32.21 12.42 9.45
CA ASN A 132 -31.52 11.19 9.85
C ASN A 132 -30.03 11.31 9.53
N LEU A 133 -29.20 11.16 10.56
CA LEU A 133 -27.76 11.28 10.44
C LEU A 133 -27.11 9.89 10.40
N ILE A 134 -26.39 9.64 9.32
CA ILE A 134 -25.69 8.39 9.07
C ILE A 134 -24.19 8.67 9.06
N TYR A 135 -23.44 7.88 9.80
CA TYR A 135 -22.00 7.98 9.93
C TYR A 135 -21.29 6.87 9.15
N GLY A 136 -20.06 7.17 8.74
CA GLY A 136 -19.15 6.20 8.16
C GLY A 136 -17.73 6.73 8.12
N HIS A 137 -16.75 5.83 8.27
CA HIS A 137 -15.34 6.22 8.21
C HIS A 137 -14.95 6.73 6.83
N HIS A 138 -14.03 7.70 6.85
CA HIS A 138 -13.34 8.14 5.64
C HIS A 138 -12.19 7.17 5.41
N MET A 139 -12.40 6.20 4.53
CA MET A 139 -11.36 5.26 4.16
C MET A 139 -10.73 5.68 2.82
N ASP A 140 -9.43 5.45 2.70
CA ASP A 140 -8.72 5.63 1.43
C ASP A 140 -9.34 4.75 0.33
N ASN A 141 -9.04 5.10 -0.93
CA ASN A 141 -9.55 4.42 -2.13
C ASN A 141 -11.08 4.45 -2.33
N GLY A 142 -11.81 5.20 -1.50
CA GLY A 142 -13.27 5.39 -1.65
C GLY A 142 -14.11 4.35 -0.93
N ALA A 143 -13.51 3.53 -0.06
CA ALA A 143 -14.26 2.57 0.75
C ALA A 143 -15.09 3.28 1.83
N MET A 144 -16.12 2.62 2.37
CA MET A 144 -17.07 3.23 3.32
C MET A 144 -17.61 4.58 2.79
N PHE A 145 -17.35 5.69 3.49
CA PHE A 145 -17.70 7.05 3.05
C PHE A 145 -16.52 7.83 2.45
N GLY A 146 -15.44 7.15 2.07
CA GLY A 146 -14.29 7.75 1.38
C GLY A 146 -14.67 8.46 0.07
N ASP A 147 -15.66 7.93 -0.66
CA ASP A 147 -16.14 8.54 -1.90
C ASP A 147 -16.85 9.89 -1.71
N LEU A 148 -17.26 10.25 -0.48
CA LEU A 148 -17.89 11.55 -0.21
C LEU A 148 -16.96 12.70 -0.58
N GLU A 149 -15.65 12.57 -0.39
CA GLU A 149 -14.66 13.63 -0.70
C GLU A 149 -14.67 14.02 -2.20
N LYS A 150 -15.07 13.10 -3.09
CA LYS A 150 -15.18 13.36 -4.53
C LYS A 150 -16.34 14.30 -4.87
N TYR A 151 -17.36 14.40 -4.01
CA TYR A 151 -18.50 15.30 -4.19
C TYR A 151 -18.15 16.78 -4.07
N ARG A 152 -16.91 17.14 -3.72
CA ARG A 152 -16.39 18.52 -3.84
C ARG A 152 -16.15 18.94 -5.29
N ASP A 153 -15.99 18.00 -6.21
CA ASP A 153 -15.88 18.29 -7.64
C ASP A 153 -17.27 18.47 -8.25
N LYS A 154 -17.48 19.60 -8.95
CA LYS A 154 -18.79 19.94 -9.53
C LYS A 154 -19.27 18.87 -10.52
N ASN A 155 -18.39 18.34 -11.37
CA ASN A 155 -18.81 17.35 -12.37
C ASN A 155 -19.17 16.01 -11.71
N TYR A 156 -18.39 15.59 -10.71
CA TYR A 156 -18.68 14.39 -9.94
C TYR A 156 -20.02 14.51 -9.22
N PHE A 157 -20.27 15.64 -8.54
CA PHE A 157 -21.51 15.93 -7.84
C PHE A 157 -22.74 15.74 -8.74
N TYR A 158 -22.80 16.44 -9.89
CA TYR A 158 -23.95 16.38 -10.80
C TYR A 158 -24.09 15.04 -11.55
N SER A 159 -23.03 14.24 -11.65
CA SER A 159 -23.10 12.92 -12.29
C SER A 159 -23.51 11.79 -11.34
N HIS A 160 -23.47 12.00 -10.02
CA HIS A 160 -23.72 10.97 -9.01
C HIS A 160 -24.76 11.42 -7.97
N GLN A 161 -25.86 12.02 -8.41
CA GLN A 161 -26.88 12.57 -7.51
C GLN A 161 -27.96 11.57 -7.07
N LYS A 162 -27.98 10.34 -7.59
CA LYS A 162 -29.09 9.41 -7.36
C LYS A 162 -28.66 8.22 -6.53
N GLY A 163 -29.56 7.74 -5.68
CA GLY A 163 -29.34 6.57 -4.85
C GLY A 163 -30.64 5.97 -4.35
N ILE A 164 -30.52 5.00 -3.44
CA ILE A 164 -31.63 4.36 -2.77
C ILE A 164 -31.26 4.06 -1.31
N LEU A 165 -32.22 4.30 -0.43
CA LEU A 165 -32.23 3.78 0.94
C LEU A 165 -33.35 2.74 1.04
N GLN A 166 -33.01 1.54 1.45
CA GLN A 166 -33.98 0.48 1.75
C GLN A 166 -34.03 0.33 3.27
N THR A 167 -35.20 0.48 3.87
CA THR A 167 -35.43 0.27 5.30
C THR A 167 -36.33 -0.95 5.50
N LEU A 168 -36.51 -1.39 6.75
CA LEU A 168 -37.47 -2.45 7.05
C LEU A 168 -38.91 -2.07 6.68
N ASP A 169 -39.22 -0.77 6.56
CA ASP A 169 -40.58 -0.27 6.33
C ASP A 169 -40.85 0.18 4.88
N GLY A 170 -39.81 0.33 4.06
CA GLY A 170 -39.99 0.69 2.66
C GLY A 170 -38.70 1.11 1.96
N ASN A 171 -38.84 1.44 0.68
CA ASN A 171 -37.75 1.99 -0.12
C ASN A 171 -37.91 3.50 -0.28
N TYR A 172 -36.78 4.19 -0.33
CA TYR A 172 -36.69 5.63 -0.52
C TYR A 172 -35.71 5.94 -1.65
N GLU A 173 -36.13 6.72 -2.63
CA GLU A 173 -35.22 7.25 -3.65
C GLU A 173 -34.46 8.44 -3.09
N LEU A 174 -33.14 8.44 -3.32
CA LEU A 174 -32.26 9.47 -2.81
C LEU A 174 -31.88 10.45 -3.93
N THR A 175 -31.93 11.75 -3.61
CA THR A 175 -31.37 12.80 -4.44
C THR A 175 -30.36 13.62 -3.64
N ILE A 176 -29.09 13.59 -4.03
CA ILE A 176 -28.02 14.37 -3.40
C ILE A 176 -28.21 15.85 -3.72
N THR A 177 -28.32 16.68 -2.68
CA THR A 177 -28.64 18.12 -2.78
C THR A 177 -27.51 19.03 -2.35
N ALA A 178 -26.69 18.64 -1.38
CA ALA A 178 -25.61 19.50 -0.90
C ALA A 178 -24.39 18.71 -0.40
N CYS A 179 -23.21 19.30 -0.54
CA CYS A 179 -21.96 18.85 0.04
C CYS A 179 -21.39 19.97 0.92
N VAL A 180 -21.34 19.74 2.23
CA VAL A 180 -20.96 20.72 3.25
C VAL A 180 -19.67 20.30 3.93
N VAL A 181 -18.76 21.25 4.16
CA VAL A 181 -17.58 21.04 5.02
C VAL A 181 -17.83 21.77 6.33
N THR A 182 -17.74 21.03 7.42
CA THR A 182 -18.01 21.50 8.78
C THR A 182 -16.99 20.92 9.75
N ASN A 183 -17.22 21.06 11.06
CA ASN A 183 -16.40 20.48 12.11
C ASN A 183 -17.22 19.50 12.96
N SER A 184 -16.55 18.61 13.69
CA SER A 184 -17.17 17.56 14.51
C SER A 184 -17.97 18.04 15.71
N TYR A 185 -17.97 19.35 16.01
CA TYR A 185 -18.68 19.95 17.14
C TYR A 185 -19.82 20.86 16.68
N GLU A 186 -20.23 20.76 15.42
CA GLU A 186 -21.33 21.58 14.89
C GLU A 186 -22.68 21.06 15.39
N ASP A 187 -23.22 21.72 16.40
CA ASP A 187 -24.48 21.32 17.04
C ASP A 187 -25.66 21.28 16.06
N ILE A 188 -25.66 22.14 15.02
CA ILE A 188 -26.70 22.17 13.98
C ILE A 188 -26.74 20.86 13.17
N ILE A 189 -25.59 20.22 12.97
CA ILE A 189 -25.44 19.00 12.17
C ILE A 189 -25.64 17.74 13.03
N TYR A 190 -25.05 17.73 14.23
CA TYR A 190 -24.90 16.53 15.07
C TYR A 190 -25.95 16.41 16.20
N THR A 191 -26.90 17.34 16.29
CA THR A 191 -28.08 17.19 17.17
C THR A 191 -29.21 16.54 16.37
N VAL A 192 -29.53 15.28 16.67
CA VAL A 192 -30.65 14.56 16.03
C VAL A 192 -31.63 14.05 17.08
N GLY A 193 -32.78 13.52 16.66
CA GLY A 193 -33.76 12.95 17.59
C GLY A 193 -34.62 13.99 18.33
N SER A 194 -35.87 14.15 17.90
CA SER A 194 -37.00 14.78 18.62
C SER A 194 -36.88 16.25 19.13
N LYS A 195 -35.73 16.93 18.97
CA LYS A 195 -35.65 18.39 19.11
C LYS A 195 -36.12 19.06 17.82
N GLU A 196 -37.44 19.14 17.73
CA GLU A 196 -38.25 20.17 17.07
C GLU A 196 -37.99 20.51 15.58
N ALA A 197 -39.10 20.57 14.85
CA ALA A 197 -39.29 21.33 13.61
C ALA A 197 -38.67 22.75 13.62
N SER A 198 -38.38 23.33 14.80
CA SER A 198 -37.77 24.65 14.97
C SER A 198 -36.33 24.73 14.44
N GLN A 199 -35.57 23.62 14.45
CA GLN A 199 -34.19 23.58 13.96
C GLN A 199 -34.07 23.46 12.44
N TYR A 200 -35.14 23.09 11.74
CA TYR A 200 -35.09 22.93 10.29
C TYR A 200 -34.62 24.21 9.59
N GLY A 201 -35.12 25.38 10.00
CA GLY A 201 -34.70 26.65 9.40
C GLY A 201 -33.21 26.92 9.61
N GLU A 202 -32.70 26.64 10.81
CA GLU A 202 -31.28 26.80 11.13
C GLU A 202 -30.41 25.83 10.32
N LEU A 203 -30.81 24.55 10.20
CA LEU A 203 -30.12 23.56 9.39
C LEU A 203 -30.13 23.94 7.91
N HIS A 204 -31.28 24.35 7.38
CA HIS A 204 -31.44 24.77 6.00
C HIS A 204 -30.52 25.96 5.66
N ASP A 205 -30.53 27.00 6.50
CA ASP A 205 -29.68 28.17 6.32
C ASP A 205 -28.20 27.79 6.45
N TYR A 206 -27.87 26.93 7.42
CA TYR A 206 -26.51 26.42 7.59
C TYR A 206 -26.00 25.67 6.35
N ILE A 207 -26.82 24.79 5.75
CA ILE A 207 -26.45 24.07 4.53
C ILE A 207 -26.18 25.07 3.41
N LYS A 208 -27.05 26.06 3.20
CA LYS A 208 -26.88 27.07 2.15
C LYS A 208 -25.62 27.92 2.35
N GLU A 209 -25.31 28.28 3.59
CA GLU A 209 -24.16 29.12 3.91
C GLU A 209 -22.82 28.37 3.86
N ASN A 210 -22.82 27.08 4.20
CA ASN A 210 -21.58 26.28 4.37
C ASN A 210 -21.37 25.22 3.29
N SER A 211 -22.28 25.10 2.31
CA SER A 211 -22.11 24.18 1.19
C SER A 211 -20.91 24.57 0.31
N VAL A 212 -20.03 23.61 0.06
CA VAL A 212 -19.01 23.70 -1.01
C VAL A 212 -19.69 23.55 -2.36
N LEU A 213 -20.69 22.65 -2.43
CA LEU A 213 -21.55 22.47 -3.58
C LEU A 213 -23.00 22.32 -3.11
N LEU A 214 -23.89 23.02 -3.80
CA LEU A 214 -25.34 22.96 -3.64
C LEU A 214 -25.94 22.72 -5.03
N ASP A 215 -26.94 21.85 -5.13
CA ASP A 215 -27.68 21.66 -6.38
C ASP A 215 -28.43 22.96 -6.71
N GLU A 216 -28.08 23.58 -7.84
CA GLU A 216 -28.71 24.82 -8.29
C GLU A 216 -30.11 24.56 -8.88
N ASN A 217 -30.46 23.31 -9.17
CA ASN A 217 -31.73 22.93 -9.83
C ASN A 217 -32.78 22.38 -8.85
N ASN A 218 -32.37 21.90 -7.68
CA ASN A 218 -33.23 21.37 -6.65
C ASN A 218 -32.97 22.14 -5.35
N ASP A 219 -33.97 22.87 -4.85
CA ASP A 219 -33.85 23.51 -3.54
C ASP A 219 -33.99 22.47 -2.43
N ILE A 220 -33.46 22.78 -1.25
CA ILE A 220 -33.57 21.90 -0.08
C ILE A 220 -35.08 21.76 0.28
N PRO A 221 -35.63 20.54 0.43
CA PRO A 221 -37.07 20.33 0.62
C PRO A 221 -37.59 21.00 1.88
N LEU A 222 -38.73 21.66 1.80
CA LEU A 222 -39.32 22.40 2.92
C LEU A 222 -39.85 21.45 3.99
N LEU A 223 -39.82 21.89 5.24
CA LEU A 223 -40.39 21.13 6.35
C LEU A 223 -41.91 20.94 6.16
N GLY A 224 -42.32 19.71 5.84
CA GLY A 224 -43.72 19.36 5.55
C GLY A 224 -43.91 18.59 4.25
N ASP A 225 -42.90 18.55 3.38
CA ASP A 225 -42.86 17.59 2.28
C ASP A 225 -42.77 16.16 2.86
N THR A 226 -43.31 15.16 2.16
CA THR A 226 -43.16 13.74 2.54
C THR A 226 -41.70 13.23 2.46
N THR A 227 -40.80 14.12 2.07
CA THR A 227 -39.38 13.92 1.85
C THR A 227 -38.62 14.08 3.17
N LYS A 228 -37.78 13.10 3.48
CA LYS A 228 -36.91 13.11 4.67
C LYS A 228 -35.51 13.61 4.27
N ILE A 229 -34.81 14.31 5.15
CA ILE A 229 -33.42 14.71 4.92
C ILE A 229 -32.50 13.65 5.52
N LEU A 230 -31.56 13.16 4.72
CA LEU A 230 -30.45 12.31 5.16
C LEU A 230 -29.15 13.11 5.13
N ALA A 231 -28.33 12.95 6.16
CA ALA A 231 -26.94 13.41 6.17
C ALA A 231 -25.99 12.23 6.27
N PHE A 232 -25.00 12.19 5.37
CA PHE A 232 -23.90 11.23 5.40
C PHE A 232 -22.64 11.95 5.90
N SER A 233 -22.25 11.71 7.14
CA SER A 233 -21.11 12.37 7.77
C SER A 233 -19.88 11.48 7.82
N THR A 234 -18.73 12.06 7.43
CA THR A 234 -17.42 11.41 7.49
C THR A 234 -16.32 12.38 7.91
N CYS A 235 -15.15 11.86 8.30
CA CYS A 235 -13.98 12.67 8.60
C CYS A 235 -13.45 13.38 7.34
N GLU A 236 -13.10 14.66 7.44
CA GLU A 236 -12.33 15.33 6.39
C GLU A 236 -10.83 15.05 6.59
N ALA A 237 -10.15 14.53 5.56
CA ALA A 237 -8.73 14.21 5.63
C ALA A 237 -7.80 15.42 5.87
N ALA A 238 -8.25 16.63 5.48
CA ALA A 238 -7.44 17.84 5.48
C ALA A 238 -7.39 18.59 6.83
N SER A 239 -8.25 18.27 7.80
CA SER A 239 -8.31 19.01 9.06
C SER A 239 -8.63 18.11 10.27
N THR A 240 -8.01 18.41 11.42
CA THR A 240 -8.02 17.55 12.62
C THR A 240 -9.44 17.23 13.13
N ASN A 241 -10.36 18.20 13.01
CA ASN A 241 -11.75 18.06 13.44
C ASN A 241 -12.72 18.26 12.28
N GLY A 242 -12.24 18.27 11.04
CA GLY A 242 -13.08 18.50 9.88
C GLY A 242 -14.00 17.33 9.62
N ARG A 243 -15.15 17.68 9.08
CA ARG A 243 -16.18 16.76 8.68
C ARG A 243 -16.70 17.16 7.32
N LEU A 244 -16.89 16.17 6.48
CA LEU A 244 -17.61 16.34 5.23
C LEU A 244 -18.97 15.70 5.41
N VAL A 245 -20.02 16.46 5.10
CA VAL A 245 -21.40 16.02 5.24
C VAL A 245 -22.09 16.16 3.89
N LEU A 246 -22.55 15.03 3.36
CA LEU A 246 -23.33 14.99 2.12
C LEU A 246 -24.81 14.89 2.49
N PHE A 247 -25.60 15.85 2.03
CA PHE A 247 -27.04 15.89 2.24
C PHE A 247 -27.78 15.29 1.05
N ALA A 248 -28.81 14.52 1.37
CA ALA A 248 -29.69 13.92 0.38
C ALA A 248 -31.13 13.97 0.84
N ASP A 249 -32.01 14.12 -0.14
CA ASP A 249 -33.45 14.03 0.03
C ASP A 249 -33.89 12.61 -0.19
N ALA A 250 -34.72 12.08 0.70
CA ALA A 250 -35.25 10.73 0.65
C ALA A 250 -36.77 10.76 0.48
N GLU A 251 -37.24 10.42 -0.72
CA GLU A 251 -38.67 10.34 -1.04
C GLU A 251 -39.13 8.88 -1.02
N LYS A 252 -40.22 8.60 -0.30
CA LYS A 252 -40.74 7.23 -0.17
C LYS A 252 -41.34 6.76 -1.50
N VAL A 253 -40.99 5.55 -1.92
CA VAL A 253 -41.49 4.96 -3.17
C VAL A 253 -42.28 3.68 -2.90
N ASP A 254 -43.54 3.65 -3.35
CA ASP A 254 -44.42 2.48 -3.21
C ASP A 254 -44.36 1.53 -4.43
N GLY A 255 -43.74 1.95 -5.55
CA GLY A 255 -43.64 1.23 -6.83
C GLY A 255 -42.28 0.59 -7.14
N PRO A 256 -42.11 -0.01 -8.34
CA PRO A 256 -40.80 -0.50 -8.80
C PRO A 256 -39.85 0.69 -9.02
N ILE A 257 -38.63 0.57 -8.52
CA ILE A 257 -37.65 1.66 -8.58
C ILE A 257 -36.85 1.56 -9.88
N GLU A 258 -36.88 2.63 -10.66
CA GLU A 258 -36.12 2.72 -11.90
C GLU A 258 -34.63 2.87 -11.58
N THR A 259 -33.92 1.74 -11.66
CA THR A 259 -32.46 1.74 -11.50
C THR A 259 -31.83 2.29 -12.78
N PRO A 260 -30.80 3.17 -12.71
CA PRO A 260 -30.15 3.73 -13.89
C PRO A 260 -29.75 2.67 -14.93
N ALA A 261 -29.90 2.98 -16.23
CA ALA A 261 -29.66 2.04 -17.32
C ALA A 261 -28.23 1.46 -17.37
N SER A 262 -27.25 2.10 -16.72
CA SER A 262 -25.88 1.58 -16.53
C SER A 262 -25.87 0.24 -15.76
N LYS A 263 -26.83 0.03 -14.84
CA LYS A 263 -26.94 -1.17 -14.02
C LYS A 263 -27.70 -2.31 -14.67
N GLN A 264 -28.71 -2.05 -15.50
CA GLN A 264 -29.53 -3.11 -16.11
C GLN A 264 -28.74 -4.05 -17.03
N ASN A 265 -27.63 -3.59 -17.61
CA ASN A 265 -26.80 -4.35 -18.56
C ASN A 265 -25.57 -5.01 -17.92
N THR A 266 -25.39 -4.93 -16.60
CA THR A 266 -24.23 -5.54 -15.93
C THR A 266 -24.67 -6.85 -15.27
N PRO A 267 -24.25 -8.03 -15.75
CA PRO A 267 -24.55 -9.29 -15.09
C PRO A 267 -24.13 -9.22 -13.62
N SER A 268 -24.98 -9.68 -12.70
CA SER A 268 -24.72 -9.72 -11.26
C SER A 268 -23.38 -10.41 -10.90
N THR A 269 -22.87 -11.25 -11.80
CA THR A 269 -21.56 -11.92 -11.73
C THR A 269 -20.35 -11.00 -12.01
N LEU A 270 -20.57 -9.75 -12.42
CA LEU A 270 -19.54 -8.81 -12.87
C LEU A 270 -19.37 -7.57 -11.99
N ARG A 271 -20.06 -7.48 -10.83
CA ARG A 271 -19.59 -6.67 -9.70
C ARG A 271 -18.43 -7.40 -9.02
N ARG A 272 -17.36 -7.59 -9.77
CA ARG A 272 -16.05 -7.73 -9.15
C ARG A 272 -15.85 -6.37 -8.49
N ALA A 273 -15.98 -6.30 -7.16
CA ALA A 273 -15.28 -5.30 -6.38
C ALA A 273 -13.80 -5.52 -6.69
N ILE A 274 -13.37 -5.07 -7.86
CA ILE A 274 -12.01 -4.70 -8.11
C ILE A 274 -11.91 -3.52 -7.17
N GLY A 275 -11.52 -3.78 -5.91
CA GLY A 275 -10.98 -2.75 -5.05
C GLY A 275 -10.07 -1.98 -5.97
N HIS A 276 -10.49 -0.76 -6.29
CA HIS A 276 -9.79 0.07 -7.23
C HIS A 276 -8.46 0.25 -6.52
N LEU A 277 -7.44 -0.48 -6.98
CA LEU A 277 -6.03 -0.33 -6.60
C LEU A 277 -5.55 1.03 -7.12
N SER A 278 -6.36 2.07 -6.93
CA SER A 278 -6.12 3.43 -7.35
C SER A 278 -5.54 4.15 -6.14
N ASN A 279 -4.21 4.25 -6.18
CA ASN A 279 -3.34 5.17 -5.47
C ASN A 279 -2.58 4.73 -4.21
N GLU A 280 -2.41 3.42 -3.99
CA GLU A 280 -1.42 2.88 -3.03
C GLU A 280 -0.20 2.25 -3.75
N SER A 281 0.07 2.65 -4.99
CA SER A 281 1.24 2.19 -5.76
C SER A 281 2.59 2.57 -5.14
N HIS A 282 2.61 3.41 -4.10
CA HIS A 282 3.82 3.91 -3.46
C HIS A 282 4.36 2.97 -2.38
N TRP A 283 3.52 2.34 -1.56
CA TRP A 283 3.98 1.59 -0.38
C TRP A 283 4.44 0.17 -0.70
N ALA A 284 3.72 -0.54 -1.58
CA ALA A 284 4.17 -1.85 -2.08
C ALA A 284 5.46 -1.72 -2.92
N PHE A 285 5.59 -0.62 -3.67
CA PHE A 285 6.78 -0.31 -4.46
C PHE A 285 7.96 0.12 -3.59
N LEU A 286 7.75 0.94 -2.56
CA LEU A 286 8.79 1.31 -1.59
C LEU A 286 9.32 0.08 -0.83
N ASN A 287 8.42 -0.83 -0.42
CA ASN A 287 8.82 -2.09 0.21
C ASN A 287 9.57 -3.01 -0.76
N LEU A 288 9.15 -3.08 -2.03
CA LEU A 288 9.88 -3.82 -3.07
C LEU A 288 11.25 -3.19 -3.35
N ILE A 289 11.35 -1.86 -3.37
CA ILE A 289 12.61 -1.13 -3.49
C ILE A 289 13.49 -1.39 -2.27
N CYS A 290 12.96 -1.42 -1.05
CA CYS A 290 13.72 -1.76 0.15
C CYS A 290 14.20 -3.22 0.13
N VAL A 291 13.40 -4.17 -0.36
CA VAL A 291 13.82 -5.56 -0.57
C VAL A 291 14.86 -5.67 -1.68
N LEU A 292 14.69 -4.94 -2.79
CA LEU A 292 15.65 -4.91 -3.89
C LEU A 292 16.95 -4.24 -3.46
N LEU A 293 16.91 -3.12 -2.73
CA LEU A 293 18.08 -2.42 -2.18
C LEU A 293 18.78 -3.27 -1.12
N THR A 294 18.05 -3.95 -0.24
CA THR A 294 18.68 -4.90 0.69
C THR A 294 19.32 -6.05 -0.08
N PHE A 295 18.69 -6.64 -1.09
CA PHE A 295 19.34 -7.66 -1.92
C PHE A 295 20.52 -7.12 -2.76
N LEU A 296 20.41 -5.94 -3.35
CA LEU A 296 21.43 -5.26 -4.19
C LEU A 296 22.57 -4.68 -3.36
N ILE A 297 22.38 -4.39 -2.07
CA ILE A 297 23.45 -3.95 -1.16
C ILE A 297 24.09 -5.17 -0.48
N PHE A 298 23.31 -6.20 -0.11
CA PHE A 298 23.83 -7.40 0.56
C PHE A 298 24.54 -8.39 -0.36
N LEU A 299 24.11 -8.57 -1.61
CA LEU A 299 24.84 -9.43 -2.57
C LEU A 299 26.27 -8.92 -2.74
N PRO A 300 26.48 -7.63 -3.08
CA PRO A 300 27.82 -7.07 -3.18
C PRO A 300 28.56 -7.15 -1.85
N LEU A 301 27.98 -6.85 -0.68
CA LEU A 301 28.72 -6.95 0.60
C LEU A 301 29.16 -8.38 0.95
N PHE A 302 28.29 -9.37 0.70
CA PHE A 302 28.62 -10.79 0.90
C PHE A 302 29.71 -11.25 -0.08
N PHE A 303 29.62 -10.85 -1.34
CA PHE A 303 30.63 -11.16 -2.36
C PHE A 303 31.90 -10.32 -2.21
N LEU A 304 31.84 -9.06 -1.76
CA LEU A 304 32.95 -8.12 -1.55
C LEU A 304 33.95 -8.68 -0.56
N ARG A 305 33.49 -9.32 0.53
CA ARG A 305 34.38 -9.98 1.49
C ARG A 305 35.11 -11.18 0.88
N ARG A 306 34.40 -11.97 0.07
CA ARG A 306 34.98 -13.11 -0.67
C ARG A 306 35.97 -12.62 -1.75
N LYS A 307 35.59 -11.58 -2.49
CA LYS A 307 36.37 -10.85 -3.50
C LYS A 307 37.65 -10.28 -2.86
N TYR A 308 37.54 -9.56 -1.74
CA TYR A 308 38.67 -8.97 -0.99
C TYR A 308 39.65 -10.03 -0.48
N ARG A 309 39.17 -11.15 0.07
CA ARG A 309 40.03 -12.25 0.52
C ARG A 309 40.82 -12.88 -0.64
N GLN A 310 40.18 -13.07 -1.80
CA GLN A 310 40.84 -13.61 -3.00
C GLN A 310 41.86 -12.62 -3.59
N LEU A 311 41.53 -11.32 -3.61
CA LEU A 311 42.44 -10.22 -3.97
C LEU A 311 43.69 -10.22 -3.09
N ARG A 312 43.51 -10.28 -1.77
CA ARG A 312 44.61 -10.23 -0.81
C ARG A 312 45.54 -11.44 -0.93
N TYR A 313 44.96 -12.64 -1.06
CA TYR A 313 45.73 -13.86 -1.30
C TYR A 313 46.55 -13.75 -2.59
N THR A 314 45.90 -13.39 -3.69
CA THR A 314 46.56 -13.26 -5.00
C THR A 314 47.67 -12.21 -4.99
N LYS A 315 47.42 -11.04 -4.38
CA LYS A 315 48.40 -9.96 -4.28
C LYS A 315 49.62 -10.37 -3.46
N LYS A 316 49.40 -11.05 -2.34
CA LYS A 316 50.49 -11.56 -1.51
C LYS A 316 51.31 -12.59 -2.30
N THR A 317 50.68 -13.65 -2.76
CA THR A 317 51.36 -14.77 -3.43
C THR A 317 52.06 -14.35 -4.73
N ALA A 318 51.50 -13.43 -5.52
CA ALA A 318 52.17 -12.90 -6.70
C ALA A 318 53.43 -12.09 -6.36
N ALA A 319 53.40 -11.30 -5.29
CA ALA A 319 54.58 -10.56 -4.83
C ALA A 319 55.68 -11.51 -4.33
N GLU A 320 55.30 -12.60 -3.65
CA GLU A 320 56.24 -13.63 -3.20
C GLU A 320 56.91 -14.35 -4.38
N LEU A 321 56.14 -14.68 -5.42
CA LEU A 321 56.67 -15.28 -6.64
C LEU A 321 57.59 -14.32 -7.40
N ASP A 322 57.21 -13.05 -7.56
CA ASP A 322 58.03 -12.04 -8.25
C ASP A 322 59.37 -11.78 -7.51
N GLU A 323 59.36 -11.82 -6.17
CA GLU A 323 60.57 -11.69 -5.35
C GLU A 323 61.53 -12.88 -5.54
N ILE A 324 60.99 -14.10 -5.64
CA ILE A 324 61.79 -15.33 -5.86
C ILE A 324 62.35 -15.36 -7.29
N LEU A 325 61.52 -15.02 -8.28
CA LEU A 325 61.90 -15.00 -9.70
C LEU A 325 62.89 -13.87 -10.05
N GLY A 326 62.92 -12.78 -9.27
CA GLY A 326 63.81 -11.63 -9.48
C GLY A 326 65.21 -11.76 -8.89
N ARG A 327 65.56 -12.89 -8.27
CA ARG A 327 66.88 -13.11 -7.64
C ARG A 327 67.96 -13.31 -8.71
N LYS A 328 69.13 -12.69 -8.50
CA LYS A 328 70.31 -12.81 -9.41
C LYS A 328 70.83 -14.24 -9.54
N GLU A 329 70.75 -15.01 -8.45
CA GLU A 329 70.97 -16.45 -8.44
C GLU A 329 69.64 -17.11 -8.05
N CYS A 330 68.97 -17.73 -9.02
CA CYS A 330 67.67 -18.34 -8.81
C CYS A 330 67.88 -19.82 -8.43
N PRO A 331 67.56 -20.25 -7.19
CA PRO A 331 67.80 -21.61 -6.71
C PRO A 331 66.77 -22.63 -7.23
N LEU A 332 66.07 -22.31 -8.32
CA LEU A 332 64.98 -23.08 -8.91
C LEU A 332 65.50 -23.88 -10.11
N ALA A 333 65.04 -25.12 -10.24
CA ALA A 333 65.22 -25.86 -11.48
C ALA A 333 64.40 -25.23 -12.63
N ASP A 334 64.80 -25.45 -13.88
CA ASP A 334 64.18 -24.81 -15.05
C ASP A 334 62.66 -25.10 -15.15
N ASP A 335 62.25 -26.31 -14.78
CA ASP A 335 60.85 -26.74 -14.73
C ASP A 335 60.06 -26.07 -13.59
N GLU A 336 60.68 -25.89 -12.42
CA GLU A 336 60.08 -25.17 -11.28
C GLU A 336 59.88 -23.69 -11.62
N ARG A 337 60.88 -23.10 -12.30
CA ARG A 337 60.85 -21.70 -12.74
C ARG A 337 59.73 -21.46 -13.74
N GLU A 338 59.58 -22.31 -14.76
CA GLU A 338 58.50 -22.19 -15.75
C GLU A 338 57.12 -22.29 -15.09
N ARG A 339 56.94 -23.22 -14.13
CA ARG A 339 55.69 -23.33 -13.35
C ARG A 339 55.40 -22.09 -12.52
N PHE A 340 56.41 -21.50 -11.87
CA PHE A 340 56.23 -20.31 -11.04
C PHE A 340 55.96 -19.05 -11.87
N GLU A 341 56.55 -18.94 -13.06
CA GLU A 341 56.23 -17.90 -14.04
C GLU A 341 54.79 -18.05 -14.58
N ASP A 342 54.30 -19.27 -14.83
CA ASP A 342 52.90 -19.54 -15.17
C ASP A 342 51.95 -19.10 -14.04
N TYR A 343 52.28 -19.41 -12.77
CA TYR A 343 51.50 -18.95 -11.63
C TYR A 343 51.47 -17.42 -11.53
N SER A 344 52.62 -16.74 -11.59
CA SER A 344 52.70 -15.27 -11.51
C SER A 344 51.90 -14.60 -12.63
N SER A 345 52.03 -15.07 -13.87
CA SER A 345 51.29 -14.52 -15.01
C SER A 345 49.77 -14.68 -14.87
N LYS A 346 49.31 -15.84 -14.38
CA LYS A 346 47.88 -16.11 -14.12
C LYS A 346 47.34 -15.26 -12.97
N PHE A 347 48.11 -15.07 -11.90
CA PHE A 347 47.73 -14.19 -10.80
C PHE A 347 47.62 -12.72 -11.22
N LYS A 348 48.56 -12.22 -12.03
CA LYS A 348 48.52 -10.86 -12.61
C LYS A 348 47.30 -10.68 -13.50
N ARG A 349 46.99 -11.67 -14.36
CA ARG A 349 45.79 -11.66 -15.22
C ARG A 349 44.50 -11.66 -14.42
N PHE A 350 44.42 -12.48 -13.37
CA PHE A 350 43.27 -12.54 -12.47
C PHE A 350 43.05 -11.21 -11.74
N ARG A 351 44.12 -10.62 -11.21
CA ARG A 351 44.07 -9.31 -10.55
C ARG A 351 43.55 -8.22 -11.48
N ARG A 352 44.12 -8.11 -12.69
CA ARG A 352 43.67 -7.12 -13.69
C ARG A 352 42.20 -7.29 -14.03
N LYS A 353 41.73 -8.54 -14.22
CA LYS A 353 40.32 -8.83 -14.51
C LYS A 353 39.40 -8.39 -13.36
N MET A 354 39.81 -8.57 -12.11
CA MET A 354 39.02 -8.22 -10.94
C MET A 354 39.02 -6.71 -10.66
N ASP A 355 40.15 -6.02 -10.86
CA ASP A 355 40.24 -4.57 -10.78
C ASP A 355 39.34 -3.91 -11.84
N VAL A 356 39.32 -4.45 -13.07
CA VAL A 356 38.41 -4.01 -14.14
C VAL A 356 36.95 -4.28 -13.79
N GLY A 357 36.63 -5.44 -13.20
CA GLY A 357 35.26 -5.77 -12.78
C GLY A 357 34.73 -4.83 -11.69
N ILE A 358 35.55 -4.52 -10.69
CA ILE A 358 35.19 -3.57 -9.62
C ILE A 358 34.97 -2.17 -10.19
N LEU A 359 35.85 -1.72 -11.09
CA LEU A 359 35.70 -0.42 -11.75
C LEU A 359 34.43 -0.36 -12.61
N ALA A 360 34.12 -1.44 -13.34
CA ALA A 360 32.92 -1.54 -14.15
C ALA A 360 31.64 -1.50 -13.31
N GLU A 361 31.60 -2.22 -12.18
CA GLU A 361 30.48 -2.15 -11.23
C GLU A 361 30.28 -0.74 -10.67
N LEU A 362 31.39 -0.08 -10.28
CA LEU A 362 31.33 1.29 -9.75
C LEU A 362 30.79 2.25 -10.82
N LEU A 363 31.28 2.16 -12.05
CA LEU A 363 30.82 2.99 -13.17
C LEU A 363 29.34 2.75 -13.50
N LEU A 364 28.88 1.49 -13.52
CA LEU A 364 27.48 1.16 -13.75
C LEU A 364 26.58 1.70 -12.62
N THR A 365 27.05 1.65 -11.38
CA THR A 365 26.30 2.18 -10.23
C THR A 365 26.19 3.70 -10.31
N ILE A 366 27.30 4.40 -10.61
CA ILE A 366 27.30 5.86 -10.79
C ILE A 366 26.39 6.25 -11.96
N ALA A 367 26.46 5.53 -13.08
CA ALA A 367 25.60 5.76 -14.23
C ALA A 367 24.11 5.55 -13.87
N ALA A 368 23.79 4.50 -13.10
CA ALA A 368 22.42 4.25 -12.62
C ALA A 368 21.88 5.42 -11.79
N VAL A 369 22.69 5.95 -10.88
CA VAL A 369 22.31 7.10 -10.03
C VAL A 369 22.13 8.36 -10.87
N ILE A 370 23.03 8.64 -11.82
CA ILE A 370 22.91 9.80 -12.70
C ILE A 370 21.66 9.70 -13.58
N VAL A 371 21.41 8.53 -14.17
CA VAL A 371 20.21 8.29 -14.98
C VAL A 371 18.97 8.52 -14.13
N PHE A 372 18.88 7.90 -12.95
CA PHE A 372 17.77 8.09 -12.01
C PHE A 372 17.51 9.57 -11.69
N LEU A 373 18.55 10.33 -11.35
CA LEU A 373 18.41 11.76 -11.02
C LEU A 373 18.00 12.62 -12.22
N LEU A 374 18.35 12.23 -13.45
CA LEU A 374 17.98 12.95 -14.67
C LEU A 374 16.58 12.58 -15.17
N THR A 375 16.16 11.33 -14.96
CA THR A 375 14.90 10.80 -15.48
C THR A 375 13.74 10.95 -14.50
N GLU A 376 14.03 10.88 -13.20
CA GLU A 376 13.01 10.80 -12.17
C GLU A 376 12.81 12.14 -11.48
N ASN A 377 11.62 12.72 -11.68
CA ASN A 377 11.24 13.94 -10.99
C ASN A 377 10.61 13.57 -9.64
N ILE A 378 11.40 13.69 -8.57
CA ILE A 378 11.02 13.39 -7.18
C ILE A 378 9.80 14.18 -6.65
N THR A 379 9.35 15.20 -7.38
CA THR A 379 8.15 15.98 -7.04
C THR A 379 6.86 15.41 -7.65
N LYS A 380 6.95 14.45 -8.58
CA LYS A 380 5.79 13.80 -9.19
C LYS A 380 5.42 12.51 -8.43
N PRO A 381 4.14 12.12 -8.42
CA PRO A 381 3.71 10.85 -7.83
C PRO A 381 4.44 9.69 -8.53
N MET A 382 5.09 8.84 -7.73
CA MET A 382 5.87 7.68 -8.21
C MET A 382 4.95 6.66 -8.89
N VAL A 383 5.35 6.11 -10.04
CA VAL A 383 4.55 5.15 -10.83
C VAL A 383 5.35 3.87 -11.01
N ILE A 384 4.71 2.70 -10.84
CA ILE A 384 5.35 1.36 -10.93
C ILE A 384 6.00 1.12 -12.31
N ARG A 385 5.46 1.76 -13.36
CA ARG A 385 6.00 1.73 -14.71
C ARG A 385 5.98 3.13 -15.29
N ASP A 386 7.15 3.73 -15.36
CA ASP A 386 7.39 4.94 -16.14
C ASP A 386 8.04 4.60 -17.49
N GLN A 387 8.28 5.63 -18.30
CA GLN A 387 8.95 5.48 -19.60
C GLN A 387 10.43 5.07 -19.49
N TRP A 388 11.03 5.10 -18.29
CA TRP A 388 12.45 4.84 -18.04
C TRP A 388 12.70 3.54 -17.23
N THR A 389 11.64 2.88 -16.75
CA THR A 389 11.72 1.68 -15.92
C THR A 389 12.45 0.55 -16.63
N TRP A 390 12.24 0.41 -17.95
CA TRP A 390 12.95 -0.58 -18.77
C TRP A 390 14.45 -0.30 -18.86
N LEU A 391 14.87 0.97 -18.85
CA LEU A 391 16.27 1.37 -18.87
C LEU A 391 16.94 1.03 -17.54
N MET A 392 16.26 1.27 -16.41
CA MET A 392 16.74 0.89 -15.08
C MET A 392 16.86 -0.63 -14.92
N LEU A 393 15.90 -1.40 -15.43
CA LEU A 393 15.98 -2.86 -15.48
C LEU A 393 17.14 -3.35 -16.35
N LEU A 394 17.39 -2.69 -17.49
CA LEU A 394 18.52 -3.01 -18.37
C LEU A 394 19.87 -2.73 -17.69
N ILE A 395 20.00 -1.60 -16.97
CA ILE A 395 21.20 -1.27 -16.18
C ILE A 395 21.41 -2.29 -15.06
N GLY A 396 20.35 -2.67 -14.34
CA GLY A 396 20.40 -3.71 -13.31
C GLY A 396 20.80 -5.09 -13.87
N TYR A 397 20.26 -5.47 -15.02
CA TYR A 397 20.65 -6.70 -15.72
C TYR A 397 22.12 -6.65 -16.18
N ALA A 398 22.57 -5.53 -16.76
CA ALA A 398 23.95 -5.34 -17.17
C ALA A 398 24.93 -5.41 -15.97
N ALA A 399 24.54 -4.87 -14.81
CA ALA A 399 25.30 -4.98 -13.57
C ALA A 399 25.43 -6.43 -13.12
N LEU A 400 24.33 -7.19 -13.08
CA LEU A 400 24.37 -8.62 -12.74
C LEU A 400 25.20 -9.45 -13.73
N LEU A 401 25.15 -9.10 -15.02
CA LEU A 401 25.88 -9.79 -16.07
C LEU A 401 27.38 -9.47 -16.01
N ALA A 402 27.76 -8.22 -15.73
CA ALA A 402 29.13 -7.85 -15.42
C ALA A 402 29.64 -8.63 -14.20
N ASP A 403 28.83 -8.68 -13.14
CA ASP A 403 29.15 -9.43 -11.92
C ASP A 403 29.39 -10.92 -12.22
N PHE A 404 28.55 -11.52 -13.05
CA PHE A 404 28.70 -12.90 -13.49
C PHE A 404 29.97 -13.14 -14.34
N ILE A 405 30.25 -12.29 -15.33
CA ILE A 405 31.39 -12.45 -16.25
C ILE A 405 32.73 -12.25 -15.53
N PHE A 406 32.82 -11.22 -14.69
CA PHE A 406 34.07 -10.84 -14.05
C PHE A 406 34.38 -11.74 -12.85
N PHE A 407 33.36 -12.24 -12.13
CA PHE A 407 33.56 -12.91 -10.85
C PHE A 407 33.28 -14.42 -10.82
N ARG A 408 32.81 -15.05 -11.93
CA ARG A 408 32.67 -16.51 -12.01
C ARG A 408 34.00 -17.28 -12.02
N TYR A 409 35.12 -16.61 -12.33
CA TYR A 409 36.44 -17.28 -12.42
C TYR A 409 37.06 -17.50 -11.04
N ARG A 410 37.14 -18.75 -10.57
CA ARG A 410 37.96 -19.13 -9.40
C ARG A 410 39.43 -19.10 -9.82
N GLY A 411 40.21 -18.12 -9.34
CA GLY A 411 41.66 -18.11 -9.55
C GLY A 411 42.31 -19.46 -9.18
N LYS A 412 43.31 -19.88 -9.97
CA LYS A 412 44.07 -21.12 -9.75
C LYS A 412 44.76 -21.03 -8.38
N ARG A 413 44.60 -22.03 -7.51
CA ARG A 413 45.37 -22.12 -6.27
C ARG A 413 46.70 -22.79 -6.58
N ILE A 414 47.77 -22.30 -5.97
CA ILE A 414 49.04 -23.03 -5.93
C ILE A 414 48.79 -24.37 -5.22
N THR A 415 49.42 -25.44 -5.70
CA THR A 415 49.40 -26.75 -5.04
C THR A 415 49.99 -26.65 -3.62
N GLU A 416 49.72 -27.62 -2.75
CA GLU A 416 50.33 -27.59 -1.41
C GLU A 416 51.85 -27.78 -1.48
N GLU A 417 52.32 -28.64 -2.37
CA GLU A 417 53.74 -28.89 -2.63
C GLU A 417 54.49 -27.63 -3.07
N ASP A 418 54.00 -26.92 -4.09
CA ASP A 418 54.62 -25.68 -4.56
C ASP A 418 54.55 -24.56 -3.49
N ARG A 419 53.55 -24.60 -2.60
CA ARG A 419 53.45 -23.64 -1.48
C ARG A 419 54.50 -23.92 -0.41
N GLU A 420 54.73 -25.19 -0.07
CA GLU A 420 55.82 -25.59 0.85
C GLU A 420 57.17 -25.24 0.26
N ARG A 421 57.36 -25.47 -1.04
CA ARG A 421 58.56 -25.10 -1.78
C ARG A 421 58.83 -23.58 -1.73
N ILE A 422 57.81 -22.75 -1.95
CA ILE A 422 57.91 -21.29 -1.78
C ILE A 422 58.28 -20.91 -0.34
N GLY A 423 57.78 -21.65 0.66
CA GLY A 423 58.13 -21.47 2.08
C GLY A 423 59.60 -21.76 2.37
N GLN A 424 60.11 -22.90 1.90
CA GLN A 424 61.51 -23.30 2.06
C GLN A 424 62.48 -22.31 1.40
N LEU A 425 62.14 -21.82 0.20
CA LEU A 425 62.93 -20.82 -0.54
C LEU A 425 62.99 -19.45 0.15
N LYS A 426 62.06 -19.18 1.07
CA LYS A 426 62.04 -17.99 1.92
C LYS A 426 62.76 -18.21 3.25
N GLU A 427 62.68 -19.39 3.85
CA GLU A 427 63.37 -19.70 5.10
C GLU A 427 64.89 -19.81 4.91
N ASN A 428 65.34 -20.34 3.78
CA ASN A 428 66.77 -20.36 3.40
C ASN A 428 67.36 -18.95 3.11
N GLN A 429 66.58 -17.89 3.35
CA GLN A 429 66.94 -16.48 3.18
C GLN A 429 67.08 -15.74 4.53
N SER A 430 66.65 -16.36 5.64
CA SER A 430 66.80 -15.88 7.03
C SER A 430 68.02 -16.52 7.69
#